data_AF-A0A1Y1Z1A6-F1
#
_entry.id   AF-A0A1Y1Z1A6-F1
#
_cell.length_a   1.000
_cell.length_b   1.000
_cell.length_c   1.000
_cell.angle_alpha   90.00
_cell.angle_beta   90.00
_cell.angle_gamma   90.00
#
_symmetry.space_group_name_H-M   'P 1'
#
loop_
_entity.id
_entity.type
_entity.pdbx_description
1 polymer ?
#
loop_
_entity_poly.entity_id
_entity_poly.type
_entity_poly.pdbx_seq_one_letter_code
_entity_poly.pdbx_strand_id
1 'polypeptide(L)'
;MYAEHPTEYTFQTSPKGSHITYAKTPTGQAFKLPYIPDVFTTLFDPEVDKSIVEYLTLCTFFGQISLFFILEDAVRQSFFIYSFLFWRSLHHLGIGLLLRYQSRDHGLVRFLNERRWFSEGSAQHPFILSILRSKMGEDYSCEESPIEFNTWLLFRQLVDLVVVNDFFSYVCFALSFFRISSESTIFALALRWGIGVGLILFQLRIQINIHSSPENHSVYWGCFFFQSDKTPFSQPNSWASLFDTIGCVGYYGMTLITSSYTVLWGSLLAHVTQLLFILFVENPHTAREHRRKYPSPTDPSPQSHLGGQTVLVLDLFRSADIFVLLIVVYCAILTPIVATLSASALNWFLVVHCLAWKLFHSCGLGAILYLQRKRRFWINHFVAFGGGVRDAFENWSNIYQLSLSMAYVSVLIVALNGYTVPTEWSSSILLQHLLGLFLLFMHLWMAANAFELMGSYGWFYGDFFFDKSPEFAIHRLNVDADTFKGQAAALGLSILVNNCWMYSIVVVSLVANGIFILWIEGNPSVHPHPRSHSPSPFHTPSIQPPQNI
;
A
#
# COMPACT_ATOMS: atom_id res chain seq x y z
N MET A 1 -7.97 -37.02 13.91
CA MET A 1 -8.16 -37.41 12.50
C MET A 1 -8.01 -36.12 11.71
N TYR A 2 -6.76 -35.80 11.36
CA TYR A 2 -6.41 -34.62 10.58
C TYR A 2 -6.77 -34.92 9.12
N ALA A 3 -7.61 -34.08 8.51
CA ALA A 3 -7.93 -34.19 7.10
C ALA A 3 -6.76 -33.58 6.29
N GLU A 4 -6.16 -34.42 5.46
CA GLU A 4 -5.06 -34.10 4.57
C GLU A 4 -5.48 -33.06 3.52
N HIS A 5 -4.63 -32.05 3.32
CA HIS A 5 -4.67 -31.17 2.16
C HIS A 5 -4.14 -31.93 0.94
N PRO A 6 -4.82 -31.91 -0.23
CA PRO A 6 -4.21 -32.39 -1.45
C PRO A 6 -3.28 -31.31 -2.01
N THR A 7 -2.00 -31.49 -1.79
CA THR A 7 -0.92 -30.86 -2.55
C THR A 7 -0.70 -31.64 -3.84
N GLU A 8 -1.16 -31.12 -4.97
CA GLU A 8 -0.65 -31.47 -6.30
C GLU A 8 -1.05 -30.36 -7.29
N TYR A 9 -0.14 -29.43 -7.57
CA TYR A 9 -0.26 -28.50 -8.69
C TYR A 9 0.56 -29.06 -9.85
N THR A 10 -0.11 -29.81 -10.71
CA THR A 10 0.38 -30.14 -12.05
C THR A 10 0.41 -28.87 -12.88
N PHE A 11 1.52 -28.61 -13.59
CA PHE A 11 1.59 -27.57 -14.63
C PHE A 11 0.48 -27.83 -15.66
N GLN A 12 -0.61 -27.06 -15.61
CA GLN A 12 -1.68 -27.12 -16.59
C GLN A 12 -1.35 -26.20 -17.76
N THR A 13 -1.00 -26.83 -18.87
CA THR A 13 -1.24 -26.32 -20.22
C THR A 13 -2.74 -26.12 -20.40
N SER A 14 -3.16 -24.87 -20.64
CA SER A 14 -4.49 -24.35 -21.02
C SER A 14 -5.74 -25.09 -20.50
N PRO A 15 -6.53 -24.53 -19.55
CA PRO A 15 -7.84 -25.06 -19.25
C PRO A 15 -8.86 -24.56 -20.27
N LYS A 16 -9.31 -25.49 -21.13
CA LYS A 16 -10.62 -25.46 -21.78
C LYS A 16 -11.70 -25.28 -20.71
N GLY A 17 -12.16 -24.05 -20.54
CA GLY A 17 -13.19 -23.66 -19.57
C GLY A 17 -13.04 -22.23 -19.01
N SER A 18 -12.32 -21.33 -19.71
CA SER A 18 -12.02 -20.00 -19.21
C SER A 18 -13.27 -19.11 -19.16
N HIS A 19 -13.51 -18.50 -18.00
CA HIS A 19 -14.39 -17.35 -17.89
C HIS A 19 -13.93 -16.29 -18.89
N ILE A 20 -14.76 -16.02 -19.90
CA ILE A 20 -14.48 -14.97 -20.89
C ILE A 20 -14.53 -13.62 -20.18
N THR A 21 -13.40 -12.89 -20.19
CA THR A 21 -13.32 -11.54 -19.65
C THR A 21 -13.66 -10.54 -20.75
N TYR A 22 -14.63 -9.67 -20.50
CA TYR A 22 -14.99 -8.57 -21.38
C TYR A 22 -14.37 -7.26 -20.90
N ALA A 23 -13.99 -6.43 -21.86
CA ALA A 23 -13.50 -5.08 -21.64
C ALA A 23 -14.27 -4.08 -22.50
N LYS A 24 -14.23 -2.81 -22.12
CA LYS A 24 -14.90 -1.68 -22.76
C LYS A 24 -13.90 -0.58 -23.05
N THR A 25 -13.91 -0.07 -24.27
CA THR A 25 -13.13 1.12 -24.63
C THR A 25 -13.69 2.36 -23.94
N PRO A 26 -12.95 3.48 -23.92
CA PRO A 26 -13.46 4.77 -23.43
C PRO A 26 -14.69 5.26 -24.19
N THR A 27 -14.92 4.80 -25.43
CA THR A 27 -16.10 5.09 -26.25
C THR A 27 -17.30 4.18 -25.93
N GLY A 28 -17.12 3.17 -25.07
CA GLY A 28 -18.17 2.22 -24.67
C GLY A 28 -18.27 0.97 -25.54
N GLN A 29 -17.37 0.79 -26.52
CA GLN A 29 -17.32 -0.42 -27.34
C GLN A 29 -16.83 -1.60 -26.48
N ALA A 30 -17.68 -2.61 -26.33
CA ALA A 30 -17.29 -3.85 -25.65
C ALA A 30 -16.49 -4.75 -26.60
N PHE A 31 -15.43 -5.38 -26.09
CA PHE A 31 -14.63 -6.36 -26.81
C PHE A 31 -14.24 -7.53 -25.89
N LYS A 32 -14.00 -8.69 -26.49
CA LYS A 32 -13.48 -9.86 -25.79
C LYS A 32 -12.00 -9.62 -25.53
N LEU A 33 -11.57 -9.71 -24.27
CA LEU A 33 -10.17 -9.58 -23.93
C LEU A 33 -9.45 -10.91 -24.29
N PRO A 34 -8.46 -10.89 -25.21
CA PRO A 34 -7.68 -12.09 -25.53
C PRO A 34 -6.87 -12.56 -24.30
N TYR A 35 -6.38 -13.79 -24.33
CA TYR A 35 -5.44 -14.25 -23.33
C TYR A 35 -4.12 -13.50 -23.42
N ILE A 36 -3.60 -13.10 -22.26
CA ILE A 36 -2.43 -12.24 -22.14
C ILE A 36 -1.35 -13.05 -21.41
N PRO A 37 -0.34 -13.59 -22.12
CA PRO A 37 0.71 -14.37 -21.49
C PRO A 37 1.55 -13.49 -20.56
N ASP A 38 2.11 -14.11 -19.52
CA ASP A 38 3.00 -13.46 -18.57
C ASP A 38 4.37 -13.15 -19.18
N VAL A 39 5.04 -12.14 -18.65
CA VAL A 39 6.35 -11.70 -19.16
C VAL A 39 7.40 -12.78 -19.09
N PHE A 40 7.40 -13.60 -18.04
CA PHE A 40 8.44 -14.61 -17.86
C PHE A 40 8.35 -15.70 -18.93
N THR A 41 7.14 -16.19 -19.21
CA THR A 41 6.89 -17.13 -20.30
C THR A 41 7.27 -16.51 -21.65
N THR A 42 6.83 -15.28 -21.96
CA THR A 42 7.17 -14.65 -23.25
C THR A 42 8.67 -14.40 -23.46
N LEU A 43 9.39 -14.07 -22.38
CA LEU A 43 10.79 -13.67 -22.47
C LEU A 43 11.76 -14.86 -22.42
N PHE A 44 11.51 -15.85 -21.55
CA PHE A 44 12.45 -16.93 -21.26
C PHE A 44 12.10 -18.29 -21.87
N ASP A 45 10.87 -18.51 -22.34
CA ASP A 45 10.51 -19.75 -23.02
C ASP A 45 11.13 -19.78 -24.42
N PRO A 46 12.04 -20.74 -24.74
CA PRO A 46 12.67 -20.81 -26.05
C PRO A 46 11.69 -21.22 -27.18
N GLU A 47 10.54 -21.81 -26.87
CA GLU A 47 9.55 -22.27 -27.85
C GLU A 47 8.69 -21.14 -28.41
N VAL A 48 8.66 -19.99 -27.72
CA VAL A 48 7.87 -18.81 -28.12
C VAL A 48 8.71 -17.90 -29.04
N ASP A 49 8.14 -17.56 -30.20
CA ASP A 49 8.72 -16.60 -31.15
C ASP A 49 8.86 -15.21 -30.52
N LYS A 50 10.05 -14.59 -30.68
CA LYS A 50 10.37 -13.30 -30.04
C LYS A 50 10.39 -12.17 -31.05
N SER A 51 9.79 -11.05 -30.67
CA SER A 51 9.93 -9.78 -31.38
C SER A 51 11.31 -9.16 -31.18
N ILE A 52 11.61 -8.17 -32.01
CA ILE A 52 12.82 -7.37 -31.88
C ILE A 52 12.95 -6.67 -30.51
N VAL A 53 11.82 -6.31 -29.88
CA VAL A 53 11.80 -5.66 -28.56
C VAL A 53 12.14 -6.66 -27.46
N GLU A 54 11.69 -7.91 -27.59
CA GLU A 54 12.03 -8.99 -26.67
C GLU A 54 13.51 -9.37 -26.80
N TYR A 55 14.04 -9.47 -28.02
CA TYR A 55 15.48 -9.66 -28.23
C TYR A 55 16.30 -8.49 -27.68
N LEU A 56 15.85 -7.25 -27.84
CA LEU A 56 16.49 -6.08 -27.23
C LEU A 56 16.47 -6.17 -25.70
N THR A 57 15.36 -6.63 -25.12
CA THR A 57 15.21 -6.84 -23.68
C THR A 57 16.17 -7.93 -23.17
N LEU A 58 16.27 -9.07 -23.87
CA LEU A 58 17.23 -10.12 -23.55
C LEU A 58 18.68 -9.66 -23.71
N CYS A 59 18.98 -8.93 -24.79
CA CYS A 59 20.32 -8.41 -25.06
C CYS A 59 20.77 -7.44 -23.97
N THR A 60 19.90 -6.51 -23.57
CA THR A 60 20.18 -5.59 -22.45
C THR A 60 20.29 -6.33 -21.12
N PHE A 61 19.42 -7.28 -20.85
CA PHE A 61 19.48 -8.16 -19.67
C PHE A 61 20.82 -8.92 -19.56
N PHE A 62 21.19 -9.71 -20.58
CA PHE A 62 22.44 -10.46 -20.58
C PHE A 62 23.67 -9.55 -20.67
N GLY A 63 23.54 -8.40 -21.33
CA GLY A 63 24.58 -7.38 -21.37
C GLY A 63 24.90 -6.82 -19.98
N GLN A 64 23.88 -6.54 -19.17
CA GLN A 64 24.07 -6.11 -17.79
C GLN A 64 24.77 -7.19 -16.93
N ILE A 65 24.34 -8.45 -17.04
CA ILE A 65 24.99 -9.57 -16.34
C ILE A 65 26.45 -9.70 -16.78
N SER A 66 26.72 -9.64 -18.08
CA SER A 66 28.09 -9.76 -18.61
C SER A 66 28.99 -8.63 -18.12
N LEU A 67 28.50 -7.38 -18.18
CA LEU A 67 29.24 -6.22 -17.67
C LEU A 67 29.51 -6.32 -16.17
N PHE A 68 28.62 -6.93 -15.40
CA PHE A 68 28.86 -7.17 -13.97
C PHE A 68 30.09 -8.05 -13.73
N PHE A 69 30.32 -9.09 -14.52
CA PHE A 69 31.49 -9.97 -14.35
C PHE A 69 32.76 -9.45 -15.03
N ILE A 70 32.64 -8.59 -16.05
CA ILE A 70 33.78 -8.07 -16.81
C ILE A 70 34.40 -6.83 -16.14
N LEU A 71 33.57 -5.95 -15.57
CA LEU A 71 34.04 -4.66 -15.05
C LEU A 71 34.75 -4.81 -13.69
N GLU A 72 35.85 -4.06 -13.53
CA GLU A 72 36.54 -3.87 -12.25
C GLU A 72 35.64 -3.18 -11.22
N ASP A 73 35.88 -3.42 -9.93
CA ASP A 73 35.00 -3.05 -8.81
C ASP A 73 34.55 -1.57 -8.81
N ALA A 74 35.48 -0.63 -8.97
CA ALA A 74 35.16 0.80 -8.95
C ALA A 74 34.31 1.24 -10.15
N VAL A 75 34.63 0.71 -11.33
CA VAL A 75 33.90 0.98 -12.57
C VAL A 75 32.52 0.31 -12.53
N ARG A 76 32.45 -0.93 -12.04
CA ARG A 76 31.22 -1.71 -11.85
C ARG A 76 30.24 -0.98 -10.94
N GLN A 77 30.70 -0.55 -9.77
CA GLN A 77 29.88 0.20 -8.81
C GLN A 77 29.33 1.50 -9.42
N SER A 78 30.18 2.28 -10.07
CA SER A 78 29.77 3.54 -10.71
C SER A 78 28.78 3.30 -11.85
N PHE A 79 29.08 2.34 -12.72
CA PHE A 79 28.24 1.98 -13.86
C PHE A 79 26.84 1.55 -13.40
N PHE A 80 26.75 0.65 -12.41
CA PHE A 80 25.44 0.17 -11.96
C PHE A 80 24.66 1.18 -11.12
N ILE A 81 25.32 2.14 -10.46
CA ILE A 81 24.60 3.30 -9.90
C ILE A 81 23.89 4.07 -11.03
N TYR A 82 24.61 4.47 -12.06
CA TYR A 82 24.02 5.25 -13.15
C TYR A 82 23.02 4.45 -13.97
N SER A 83 23.28 3.17 -14.23
CA SER A 83 22.35 2.26 -14.91
C SER A 83 21.04 2.15 -14.11
N PHE A 84 21.12 1.89 -12.81
CA PHE A 84 19.94 1.82 -11.95
C PHE A 84 19.17 3.13 -11.94
N LEU A 85 19.84 4.27 -11.76
CA LEU A 85 19.17 5.59 -11.77
C LEU A 85 18.49 5.89 -13.11
N PHE A 86 19.11 5.50 -14.23
CA PHE A 86 18.55 5.66 -15.57
C PHE A 86 17.28 4.83 -15.75
N TRP A 87 17.35 3.52 -15.49
CA TRP A 87 16.20 2.63 -15.65
C TRP A 87 15.07 2.95 -14.66
N ARG A 88 15.42 3.30 -13.41
CA ARG A 88 14.47 3.76 -12.41
C ARG A 88 13.72 5.01 -12.85
N SER A 89 14.44 5.97 -13.44
CA SER A 89 13.84 7.20 -13.97
C SER A 89 12.94 6.89 -15.16
N LEU A 90 13.34 6.00 -16.08
CA LEU A 90 12.47 5.58 -17.18
C LEU A 90 11.22 4.87 -16.68
N HIS A 91 11.33 4.02 -15.66
CA HIS A 91 10.20 3.29 -15.09
C HIS A 91 9.17 4.25 -14.47
N HIS A 92 9.57 5.12 -13.55
CA HIS A 92 8.58 5.94 -12.84
C HIS A 92 8.30 7.27 -13.53
N LEU A 93 9.34 7.99 -13.97
CA LEU A 93 9.15 9.27 -14.64
C LEU A 93 8.78 9.08 -16.11
N GLY A 94 9.49 8.22 -16.85
CA GLY A 94 9.27 8.00 -18.28
C GLY A 94 7.88 7.42 -18.58
N ILE A 95 7.58 6.24 -18.03
CA ILE A 95 6.27 5.60 -18.19
C ILE A 95 5.18 6.48 -17.56
N GLY A 96 5.46 7.13 -16.42
CA GLY A 96 4.52 8.07 -15.80
C GLY A 96 4.12 9.24 -16.69
N LEU A 97 5.05 9.82 -17.44
CA LEU A 97 4.75 10.88 -18.42
C LEU A 97 3.91 10.34 -19.60
N LEU A 98 4.22 9.15 -20.10
CA LEU A 98 3.45 8.50 -21.18
C LEU A 98 2.01 8.20 -20.73
N LEU A 99 1.84 7.64 -19.54
CA LEU A 99 0.54 7.35 -18.95
C LEU A 99 -0.23 8.64 -18.66
N ARG A 100 0.43 9.70 -18.21
CA ARG A 100 -0.20 11.01 -18.02
C ARG A 100 -0.68 11.62 -19.33
N TYR A 101 0.09 11.49 -20.41
CA TYR A 101 -0.30 11.92 -21.75
C TYR A 101 -1.49 11.12 -22.29
N GLN A 102 -1.51 9.81 -22.07
CA GLN A 102 -2.65 8.95 -22.41
C GLN A 102 -3.89 9.27 -21.56
N SER A 103 -3.74 9.45 -20.25
CA SER A 103 -4.83 9.66 -19.28
C SER A 103 -5.60 10.96 -19.51
N ARG A 104 -4.93 12.03 -19.97
CA ARG A 104 -5.54 13.35 -20.17
C ARG A 104 -6.09 13.55 -21.57
N ASP A 105 -5.29 13.17 -22.57
CA ASP A 105 -5.51 13.58 -23.96
C ASP A 105 -5.74 12.40 -24.90
N HIS A 106 -5.79 11.16 -24.37
CA HIS A 106 -5.73 9.93 -25.17
C HIS A 106 -4.53 9.95 -26.15
N GLY A 107 -3.43 10.57 -25.72
CA GLY A 107 -2.37 11.02 -26.61
C GLY A 107 -1.64 9.89 -27.35
N LEU A 108 -1.42 8.75 -26.71
CA LEU A 108 -0.77 7.60 -27.35
C LEU A 108 -1.67 7.00 -28.43
N VAL A 109 -2.95 6.79 -28.09
CA VAL A 109 -3.95 6.26 -29.03
C VAL A 109 -4.10 7.22 -30.22
N ARG A 110 -4.20 8.52 -29.95
CA ARG A 110 -4.29 9.57 -30.97
C ARG A 110 -3.06 9.58 -31.88
N PHE A 111 -1.86 9.54 -31.31
CA PHE A 111 -0.61 9.54 -32.07
C PHE A 111 -0.52 8.35 -33.04
N LEU A 112 -0.85 7.14 -32.58
CA LEU A 112 -0.82 5.94 -33.41
C LEU A 112 -1.92 5.94 -34.47
N ASN A 113 -3.11 6.48 -34.13
CA ASN A 113 -4.22 6.63 -35.06
C ASN A 113 -3.89 7.62 -36.18
N GLU A 114 -3.35 8.80 -35.84
CA GLU A 114 -2.97 9.84 -36.81
C GLU A 114 -1.91 9.32 -37.80
N ARG A 115 -0.98 8.48 -37.35
CA ARG A 115 0.02 7.83 -38.21
C ARG A 115 -0.47 6.57 -38.91
N ARG A 116 -1.70 6.11 -38.63
CA ARG A 116 -2.31 4.90 -39.19
C ARG A 116 -1.43 3.65 -39.05
N TRP A 117 -0.70 3.52 -37.94
CA TRP A 117 0.26 2.42 -37.75
C TRP A 117 -0.39 1.03 -37.69
N PHE A 118 -1.67 0.95 -37.35
CA PHE A 118 -2.46 -0.28 -37.32
C PHE A 118 -3.30 -0.52 -38.58
N SER A 119 -3.12 0.29 -39.64
CA SER A 119 -3.83 0.12 -40.91
C SER A 119 -2.89 -0.45 -41.97
N GLU A 120 -3.40 -1.39 -42.78
CA GLU A 120 -2.61 -2.10 -43.82
C GLU A 120 -1.90 -1.17 -44.83
N GLY A 121 -2.41 0.04 -45.03
CA GLY A 121 -1.81 1.04 -45.93
C GLY A 121 -0.57 1.76 -45.40
N SER A 122 -0.14 1.51 -44.16
CA SER A 122 1.03 2.17 -43.56
C SER A 122 2.31 1.35 -43.75
N ALA A 123 3.42 2.02 -44.10
CA ALA A 123 4.73 1.37 -44.25
C ALA A 123 5.23 0.70 -42.95
N GLN A 124 4.76 1.17 -41.80
CA GLN A 124 5.13 0.64 -40.48
C GLN A 124 4.23 -0.53 -40.03
N HIS A 125 3.09 -0.75 -40.70
CA HIS A 125 2.12 -1.78 -40.33
C HIS A 125 2.72 -3.19 -40.19
N PRO A 126 3.48 -3.74 -41.17
CA PRO A 126 4.01 -5.10 -41.05
C PRO A 126 4.99 -5.24 -39.88
N PHE A 127 5.73 -4.18 -39.56
CA PHE A 127 6.67 -4.17 -38.43
C PHE A 127 5.95 -4.11 -37.08
N ILE A 128 4.93 -3.25 -36.95
CA ILE A 128 4.15 -3.18 -35.70
C ILE A 128 3.37 -4.48 -35.48
N LEU A 129 2.79 -5.04 -36.54
CA LEU A 129 2.03 -6.28 -36.48
C LEU A 129 2.91 -7.48 -36.08
N SER A 130 4.17 -7.54 -36.52
CA SER A 130 5.10 -8.59 -36.07
C SER A 130 5.42 -8.49 -34.57
N ILE A 131 5.55 -7.27 -34.04
CA ILE A 131 5.74 -7.03 -32.59
C ILE A 131 4.50 -7.43 -31.77
N LEU A 132 3.30 -7.17 -32.29
CA LEU A 132 2.06 -7.49 -31.59
C LEU A 132 1.78 -8.99 -31.59
N ARG A 133 1.98 -9.66 -32.74
CA ARG A 133 1.71 -11.09 -32.89
C ARG A 133 2.69 -11.97 -32.10
N SER A 134 3.94 -11.56 -31.90
CA SER A 134 4.92 -12.38 -31.15
C SER A 134 4.47 -12.70 -29.72
N LYS A 135 3.70 -11.80 -29.10
CA LYS A 135 3.22 -11.95 -27.71
C LYS A 135 1.81 -12.49 -27.56
N MET A 136 1.08 -12.71 -28.65
CA MET A 136 -0.33 -13.05 -28.58
C MET A 136 -0.58 -14.42 -29.20
N GLY A 137 -1.58 -15.14 -28.68
CA GLY A 137 -2.00 -16.43 -29.21
C GLY A 137 -2.88 -16.31 -30.45
N GLU A 138 -3.41 -17.45 -30.92
CA GLU A 138 -4.33 -17.54 -32.05
C GLU A 138 -5.67 -16.82 -31.83
N ASP A 139 -5.98 -16.43 -30.59
CA ASP A 139 -7.21 -15.74 -30.20
C ASP A 139 -7.17 -14.22 -30.42
N TYR A 140 -6.07 -13.68 -30.97
CA TYR A 140 -5.87 -12.26 -31.23
C TYR A 140 -5.82 -11.93 -32.73
N SER A 141 -6.67 -10.99 -33.15
CA SER A 141 -6.58 -10.28 -34.44
C SER A 141 -6.38 -8.78 -34.19
N CYS A 142 -5.41 -8.20 -34.91
CA CYS A 142 -5.12 -6.76 -34.84
C CYS A 142 -6.27 -5.93 -35.43
N GLU A 143 -6.95 -6.47 -36.45
CA GLU A 143 -8.03 -5.80 -37.18
C GLU A 143 -9.35 -5.82 -36.40
N GLU A 144 -9.62 -6.91 -35.66
CA GLU A 144 -10.83 -7.04 -34.84
C GLU A 144 -10.70 -6.33 -33.48
N SER A 145 -9.48 -6.15 -32.99
CA SER A 145 -9.21 -5.52 -31.70
C SER A 145 -9.31 -4.00 -31.77
N PRO A 146 -9.84 -3.35 -30.72
CA PRO A 146 -9.92 -1.89 -30.68
C PRO A 146 -8.53 -1.25 -30.63
N ILE A 147 -8.41 -0.05 -31.19
CA ILE A 147 -7.15 0.67 -31.27
C ILE A 147 -6.53 0.94 -29.90
N GLU A 148 -7.34 1.13 -28.86
CA GLU A 148 -6.88 1.29 -27.48
C GLU A 148 -6.16 0.04 -26.96
N PHE A 149 -6.64 -1.15 -27.32
CA PHE A 149 -6.01 -2.41 -26.92
C PHE A 149 -4.70 -2.64 -27.69
N ASN A 150 -4.68 -2.42 -29.00
CA ASN A 150 -3.46 -2.55 -29.81
C ASN A 150 -2.38 -1.53 -29.39
N THR A 151 -2.80 -0.31 -29.04
CA THR A 151 -1.92 0.73 -28.48
C THR A 151 -1.36 0.28 -27.14
N TRP A 152 -2.19 -0.28 -26.25
CA TRP A 152 -1.76 -0.79 -24.96
C TRP A 152 -0.79 -1.95 -25.10
N LEU A 153 -1.01 -2.89 -26.02
CA LEU A 153 -0.07 -3.98 -26.29
C LEU A 153 1.30 -3.47 -26.72
N LEU A 154 1.34 -2.47 -27.62
CA LEU A 154 2.60 -1.84 -28.03
C LEU A 154 3.27 -1.11 -26.87
N PHE A 155 2.50 -0.40 -26.05
CA PHE A 155 2.99 0.25 -24.83
C PHE A 155 3.56 -0.78 -23.84
N ARG A 156 2.89 -1.92 -23.67
CA ARG A 156 3.33 -3.01 -22.78
C ARG A 156 4.70 -3.54 -23.18
N GLN A 157 5.02 -3.64 -24.48
CA GLN A 157 6.36 -4.03 -24.94
C GLN A 157 7.46 -3.09 -24.44
N LEU A 158 7.19 -1.78 -24.43
CA LEU A 158 8.08 -0.77 -23.87
C LEU A 158 8.19 -0.91 -22.34
N VAL A 159 7.06 -1.15 -21.67
CA VAL A 159 7.03 -1.39 -20.21
C VAL A 159 7.89 -2.60 -19.86
N ASP A 160 7.77 -3.71 -20.58
CA ASP A 160 8.53 -4.94 -20.32
C ASP A 160 10.04 -4.69 -20.44
N LEU A 161 10.47 -3.99 -21.49
CA LEU A 161 11.86 -3.58 -21.67
C LEU A 161 12.36 -2.77 -20.46
N VAL A 162 11.59 -1.78 -20.01
CA VAL A 162 12.00 -0.87 -18.93
C VAL A 162 11.97 -1.56 -17.57
N VAL A 163 10.90 -2.28 -17.24
CA VAL A 163 10.69 -2.91 -15.92
C VAL A 163 11.68 -4.04 -15.69
N VAL A 164 11.92 -4.89 -16.70
CA VAL A 164 12.93 -5.95 -16.60
C VAL A 164 14.31 -5.36 -16.35
N ASN A 165 14.69 -4.32 -17.11
CA ASN A 165 16.00 -3.69 -16.94
C ASN A 165 16.14 -2.87 -15.64
N ASP A 166 15.07 -2.23 -15.14
CA ASP A 166 15.06 -1.57 -13.83
C ASP A 166 15.29 -2.58 -12.70
N PHE A 167 14.62 -3.74 -12.74
CA PHE A 167 14.83 -4.79 -11.75
C PHE A 167 16.26 -5.32 -11.76
N PHE A 168 16.78 -5.71 -12.92
CA PHE A 168 18.11 -6.31 -13.01
C PHE A 168 19.25 -5.31 -12.78
N SER A 169 19.10 -4.06 -13.22
CA SER A 169 20.06 -3.01 -12.92
C SER A 169 20.17 -2.75 -11.42
N TYR A 170 19.04 -2.81 -10.68
CA TYR A 170 19.05 -2.73 -9.22
C TYR A 170 19.78 -3.92 -8.58
N VAL A 171 19.51 -5.15 -9.04
CA VAL A 171 20.17 -6.35 -8.50
C VAL A 171 21.69 -6.28 -8.70
N CYS A 172 22.14 -5.92 -9.90
CA CYS A 172 23.57 -5.73 -10.19
C CYS A 172 24.17 -4.56 -9.39
N PHE A 173 23.44 -3.46 -9.24
CA PHE A 173 23.83 -2.36 -8.35
C PHE A 173 24.03 -2.85 -6.92
N ALA A 174 23.04 -3.52 -6.34
CA ALA A 174 23.10 -4.02 -4.97
C ALA A 174 24.28 -4.99 -4.76
N LEU A 175 24.45 -5.95 -5.68
CA LEU A 175 25.54 -6.93 -5.63
C LEU A 175 26.92 -6.30 -5.84
N SER A 176 27.03 -5.19 -6.59
CA SER A 176 28.31 -4.50 -6.78
C SER A 176 28.88 -3.88 -5.49
N PHE A 177 28.00 -3.64 -4.51
CA PHE A 177 28.33 -3.15 -3.18
C PHE A 177 28.27 -4.25 -2.10
N PHE A 178 28.08 -5.51 -2.50
CA PHE A 178 28.06 -6.62 -1.56
C PHE A 178 29.42 -6.75 -0.87
N ARG A 179 29.42 -6.69 0.47
CA ARG A 179 30.61 -6.89 1.29
C ARG A 179 30.28 -7.83 2.44
N ILE A 180 31.12 -8.84 2.65
CA ILE A 180 31.07 -9.67 3.84
C ILE A 180 31.70 -8.85 4.98
N SER A 181 30.90 -8.43 5.95
CA SER A 181 31.39 -7.69 7.10
C SER A 181 32.23 -8.62 7.98
N SER A 182 33.54 -8.38 8.06
CA SER A 182 34.45 -9.12 8.94
C SER A 182 34.23 -8.83 10.44
N GLU A 183 33.53 -7.74 10.76
CA GLU A 183 33.32 -7.28 12.14
C GLU A 183 31.99 -7.76 12.78
N SER A 184 31.11 -8.41 12.01
CA SER A 184 29.81 -8.86 12.52
C SER A 184 29.88 -10.25 13.15
N THR A 185 29.30 -10.43 14.33
CA THR A 185 29.09 -11.76 14.92
C THR A 185 28.28 -12.64 13.97
N ILE A 186 28.58 -13.95 13.94
CA ILE A 186 27.88 -14.94 13.11
C ILE A 186 26.35 -14.86 13.29
N PHE A 187 25.89 -14.62 14.52
CA PHE A 187 24.47 -14.43 14.82
C PHE A 187 23.85 -13.21 14.11
N ALA A 188 24.54 -12.06 14.12
CA ALA A 188 24.08 -10.86 13.44
C ALA A 188 24.07 -11.05 11.91
N LEU A 189 25.06 -11.76 11.37
CA LEU A 189 25.11 -12.12 9.95
C LEU A 189 23.92 -13.03 9.59
N ALA A 190 23.66 -14.08 10.37
CA ALA A 190 22.56 -15.02 10.17
C ALA A 190 21.19 -14.32 10.24
N LEU A 191 20.99 -13.42 11.21
CA LEU A 191 19.75 -12.67 11.36
C LEU A 191 19.52 -11.75 10.15
N ARG A 192 20.53 -11.02 9.70
CA ARG A 192 20.42 -10.10 8.56
C ARG A 192 20.13 -10.82 7.26
N TRP A 193 20.82 -11.93 7.00
CA TRP A 193 20.55 -12.77 5.85
C TRP A 193 19.19 -13.44 5.92
N GLY A 194 18.81 -13.98 7.08
CA GLY A 194 17.51 -14.61 7.29
C GLY A 194 16.36 -13.64 7.05
N ILE A 195 16.40 -12.44 7.64
CA ILE A 195 15.42 -11.39 7.40
C ILE A 195 15.49 -10.93 5.94
N GLY A 196 16.68 -10.67 5.41
CA GLY A 196 16.86 -10.16 4.05
C GLY A 196 16.29 -11.09 2.98
N VAL A 197 16.63 -12.38 3.05
CA VAL A 197 16.08 -13.42 2.17
C VAL A 197 14.58 -13.58 2.38
N GLY A 198 14.11 -13.55 3.64
CA GLY A 198 12.68 -13.60 3.97
C GLY A 198 11.87 -12.49 3.29
N LEU A 199 12.37 -11.25 3.31
CA LEU A 199 11.74 -10.10 2.65
C LEU A 199 11.71 -10.26 1.12
N ILE A 200 12.78 -10.78 0.52
CA ILE A 200 12.83 -11.04 -0.94
C ILE A 200 11.84 -12.15 -1.33
N LEU A 201 11.79 -13.26 -0.59
CA LEU A 201 10.86 -14.35 -0.86
C LEU A 201 9.40 -13.91 -0.68
N PHE A 202 9.13 -13.11 0.36
CA PHE A 202 7.82 -12.51 0.58
C PHE A 202 7.41 -11.61 -0.60
N GLN A 203 8.34 -10.77 -1.07
CA GLN A 203 8.14 -9.92 -2.25
C GLN A 203 7.82 -10.75 -3.50
N LEU A 204 8.59 -11.81 -3.77
CA LEU A 204 8.36 -12.69 -4.93
C LEU A 204 7.00 -13.39 -4.84
N ARG A 205 6.58 -13.82 -3.65
CA ARG A 205 5.28 -14.46 -3.44
C ARG A 205 4.13 -13.52 -3.79
N ILE A 206 4.20 -12.26 -3.38
CA ILE A 206 3.20 -11.24 -3.73
C ILE A 206 3.14 -11.06 -5.24
N GLN A 207 4.30 -10.94 -5.90
CA GLN A 207 4.35 -10.71 -7.34
C GLN A 207 3.78 -11.89 -8.14
N ILE A 208 4.13 -13.14 -7.78
CA ILE A 208 3.58 -14.33 -8.43
C ILE A 208 2.05 -14.36 -8.32
N ASN A 209 1.51 -14.06 -7.14
CA ASN A 209 0.05 -14.07 -6.92
C ASN A 209 -0.66 -13.00 -7.76
N ILE A 210 -0.06 -11.81 -7.92
CA ILE A 210 -0.62 -10.72 -8.72
C ILE A 210 -0.58 -11.05 -10.22
N HIS A 211 0.54 -11.56 -10.73
CA HIS A 211 0.68 -11.89 -12.16
C HIS A 211 -0.11 -13.13 -12.58
N SER A 212 -0.38 -14.04 -11.64
CA SER A 212 -1.27 -15.19 -11.88
C SER A 212 -2.76 -14.82 -11.88
N SER A 213 -3.10 -13.56 -11.55
CA SER A 213 -4.47 -13.09 -11.52
C SER A 213 -5.03 -12.94 -12.95
N PRO A 214 -6.31 -13.28 -13.19
CA PRO A 214 -6.98 -13.02 -14.47
C PRO A 214 -7.07 -11.53 -14.85
N GLU A 215 -6.65 -10.63 -13.95
CA GLU A 215 -6.58 -9.18 -14.14
C GLU A 215 -5.16 -8.69 -14.49
N ASN A 216 -4.27 -9.54 -15.02
CA ASN A 216 -2.88 -9.18 -15.32
C ASN A 216 -2.72 -7.90 -16.19
N HIS A 217 -3.72 -7.54 -17.00
CA HIS A 217 -3.71 -6.28 -17.75
C HIS A 217 -3.67 -5.02 -16.87
N SER A 218 -4.22 -5.06 -15.64
CA SER A 218 -4.20 -3.91 -14.75
C SER A 218 -2.81 -3.64 -14.16
N VAL A 219 -1.99 -4.68 -14.01
CA VAL A 219 -0.58 -4.59 -13.56
C VAL A 219 0.25 -3.74 -14.52
N TYR A 220 -0.06 -3.83 -15.82
CA TYR A 220 0.58 -3.04 -16.88
C TYR A 220 -0.22 -1.77 -17.23
N TRP A 221 -0.93 -1.20 -16.26
CA TRP A 221 -1.71 0.03 -16.41
C TRP A 221 -2.72 0.00 -17.55
N GLY A 222 -3.28 -1.17 -17.89
CA GLY A 222 -4.30 -1.31 -18.94
C GLY A 222 -5.54 -0.45 -18.71
N CYS A 223 -5.83 -0.11 -17.45
CA CYS A 223 -6.91 0.81 -17.05
C CYS A 223 -6.78 2.22 -17.67
N PHE A 224 -5.58 2.64 -18.09
CA PHE A 224 -5.37 3.91 -18.80
C PHE A 224 -5.84 3.88 -20.26
N PHE A 225 -6.11 2.69 -20.80
CA PHE A 225 -6.50 2.49 -22.19
C PHE A 225 -7.93 1.98 -22.32
N PHE A 226 -8.34 1.00 -21.49
CA PHE A 226 -9.65 0.37 -21.54
C PHE A 226 -10.09 -0.11 -20.15
N GLN A 227 -11.39 -0.37 -19.97
CA GLN A 227 -12.01 -0.77 -18.71
C GLN A 227 -12.39 -2.25 -18.75
N SER A 228 -11.98 -3.07 -17.78
CA SER A 228 -12.53 -4.43 -17.65
C SER A 228 -13.67 -4.49 -16.63
N ASP A 229 -14.65 -5.37 -16.86
CA ASP A 229 -15.86 -5.48 -16.04
C ASP A 229 -15.58 -5.94 -14.59
N LYS A 230 -14.38 -6.49 -14.33
CA LYS A 230 -13.89 -6.91 -13.00
C LYS A 230 -12.64 -6.11 -12.62
N THR A 231 -12.79 -4.88 -12.15
CA THR A 231 -11.67 -4.17 -11.51
C THR A 231 -12.06 -3.79 -10.08
N PRO A 232 -11.79 -4.66 -9.08
CA PRO A 232 -11.78 -4.29 -7.67
C PRO A 232 -10.86 -3.07 -7.41
N PHE A 233 -9.86 -2.90 -8.28
CA PHE A 233 -8.80 -1.90 -8.28
C PHE A 233 -9.23 -0.48 -8.72
N SER A 234 -10.48 -0.27 -9.12
CA SER A 234 -10.99 1.04 -9.61
C SER A 234 -11.44 2.02 -8.51
N GLN A 235 -11.25 1.67 -7.23
CA GLN A 235 -11.58 2.57 -6.13
C GLN A 235 -10.40 3.49 -5.78
N PRO A 236 -10.62 4.80 -5.54
CA PRO A 236 -9.58 5.79 -5.24
C PRO A 236 -8.67 5.45 -4.04
N ASN A 237 -9.11 4.52 -3.18
CA ASN A 237 -8.42 4.06 -1.96
C ASN A 237 -8.37 2.51 -1.90
N SER A 238 -8.23 1.84 -3.05
CA SER A 238 -8.12 0.37 -3.05
C SER A 238 -6.80 -0.09 -2.43
N TRP A 239 -6.79 -1.28 -1.80
CA TRP A 239 -5.58 -1.93 -1.26
C TRP A 239 -4.45 -2.10 -2.30
N ALA A 240 -4.74 -1.87 -3.58
CA ALA A 240 -3.81 -1.89 -4.70
C ALA A 240 -2.54 -1.07 -4.48
N SER A 241 -2.69 0.24 -4.22
CA SER A 241 -1.54 1.14 -4.07
C SER A 241 -0.71 0.80 -2.81
N LEU A 242 -1.33 0.12 -1.83
CA LEU A 242 -0.60 -0.46 -0.71
C LEU A 242 0.25 -1.66 -1.16
N PHE A 243 -0.28 -2.55 -2.01
CA PHE A 243 0.49 -3.67 -2.57
C PHE A 243 1.65 -3.21 -3.47
N ASP A 244 1.48 -2.14 -4.25
CA ASP A 244 2.56 -1.58 -5.06
C ASP A 244 3.70 -1.02 -4.19
N THR A 245 3.34 -0.45 -3.03
CA THR A 245 4.29 0.04 -2.03
C THR A 245 4.96 -1.12 -1.26
N ILE A 246 4.20 -2.17 -0.93
CA ILE A 246 4.75 -3.44 -0.39
C ILE A 246 5.74 -4.04 -1.40
N GLY A 247 5.55 -3.78 -2.70
CA GLY A 247 6.47 -4.10 -3.78
C GLY A 247 7.94 -3.70 -3.53
N CYS A 248 8.18 -2.69 -2.69
CA CYS A 248 9.52 -2.20 -2.35
C CYS A 248 10.22 -3.00 -1.23
N VAL A 249 9.53 -3.93 -0.57
CA VAL A 249 10.07 -4.71 0.55
C VAL A 249 11.31 -5.53 0.15
N GLY A 250 11.33 -6.03 -1.09
CA GLY A 250 12.49 -6.74 -1.64
C GLY A 250 13.77 -5.89 -1.68
N TYR A 251 13.66 -4.58 -1.91
CA TYR A 251 14.81 -3.67 -1.91
C TYR A 251 15.46 -3.60 -0.52
N TYR A 252 14.65 -3.49 0.53
CA TYR A 252 15.15 -3.54 1.91
C TYR A 252 15.76 -4.91 2.24
N GLY A 253 15.22 -6.00 1.70
CA GLY A 253 15.84 -7.32 1.79
C GLY A 253 17.28 -7.33 1.26
N MET A 254 17.51 -6.76 0.06
CA MET A 254 18.84 -6.64 -0.52
C MET A 254 19.77 -5.72 0.28
N THR A 255 19.27 -4.64 0.90
CA THR A 255 20.09 -3.79 1.76
C THR A 255 20.63 -4.52 2.99
N LEU A 256 19.82 -5.39 3.59
CA LEU A 256 20.22 -6.21 4.74
C LEU A 256 21.30 -7.20 4.36
N ILE A 257 21.16 -7.87 3.20
CA ILE A 257 22.13 -8.84 2.67
C ILE A 257 23.45 -8.15 2.30
N THR A 258 23.40 -7.01 1.60
CA THR A 258 24.58 -6.32 1.07
C THR A 258 25.36 -5.53 2.11
N SER A 259 24.73 -5.17 3.23
CA SER A 259 25.36 -4.35 4.26
C SER A 259 25.87 -2.99 3.81
N SER A 260 25.24 -2.41 2.79
CA SER A 260 25.71 -1.18 2.19
C SER A 260 24.72 -0.04 2.40
N TYR A 261 25.20 1.04 3.00
CA TYR A 261 24.44 2.30 3.08
C TYR A 261 24.15 2.87 1.69
N THR A 262 25.03 2.67 0.70
CA THR A 262 24.78 3.09 -0.68
C THR A 262 23.56 2.37 -1.25
N VAL A 263 23.45 1.06 -1.01
CA VAL A 263 22.29 0.27 -1.44
C VAL A 263 21.04 0.68 -0.67
N LEU A 264 21.18 1.03 0.62
CA LEU A 264 20.07 1.56 1.43
C LEU A 264 19.51 2.85 0.82
N TRP A 265 20.37 3.82 0.52
CA TRP A 265 19.95 5.07 -0.11
C TRP A 265 19.34 4.84 -1.50
N GLY A 266 19.90 3.94 -2.30
CA GLY A 266 19.32 3.56 -3.60
C GLY A 266 17.94 2.92 -3.46
N SER A 267 17.75 2.07 -2.45
CA SER A 267 16.46 1.41 -2.14
C SER A 267 15.40 2.40 -1.65
N LEU A 268 15.82 3.37 -0.82
CA LEU A 268 14.95 4.47 -0.38
C LEU A 268 14.53 5.36 -1.55
N LEU A 269 15.46 5.68 -2.45
CA LEU A 269 15.14 6.44 -3.66
C LEU A 269 14.17 5.68 -4.56
N ALA A 270 14.36 4.36 -4.73
CA ALA A 270 13.42 3.49 -5.43
C ALA A 270 12.01 3.56 -4.84
N HIS A 271 11.89 3.53 -3.51
CA HIS A 271 10.61 3.60 -2.83
C HIS A 271 9.98 4.99 -2.94
N VAL A 272 10.75 6.07 -2.76
CA VAL A 272 10.26 7.43 -2.93
C VAL A 272 9.76 7.66 -4.37
N THR A 273 10.50 7.19 -5.39
CA THR A 273 10.08 7.32 -6.79
C THR A 273 8.80 6.54 -7.09
N GLN A 274 8.60 5.35 -6.51
CA GLN A 274 7.34 4.61 -6.57
C GLN A 274 6.18 5.42 -5.96
N LEU A 275 6.38 6.00 -4.77
CA LEU A 275 5.36 6.82 -4.12
C LEU A 275 5.02 8.05 -4.95
N LEU A 276 6.02 8.72 -5.50
CA LEU A 276 5.82 9.86 -6.39
C LEU A 276 5.01 9.46 -7.64
N PHE A 277 5.29 8.30 -8.23
CA PHE A 277 4.52 7.78 -9.36
C PHE A 277 3.04 7.57 -8.98
N ILE A 278 2.77 6.89 -7.86
CA ILE A 278 1.40 6.67 -7.36
C ILE A 278 0.67 8.00 -7.15
N LEU A 279 1.32 8.95 -6.47
CA LEU A 279 0.71 10.24 -6.13
C LEU A 279 0.46 11.12 -7.36
N PHE A 280 1.36 11.14 -8.34
CA PHE A 280 1.30 12.08 -9.47
C PHE A 280 0.67 11.50 -10.73
N VAL A 281 0.61 10.18 -10.87
CA VAL A 281 0.13 9.51 -12.10
C VAL A 281 -1.09 8.65 -11.80
N GLU A 282 -0.97 7.70 -10.88
CA GLU A 282 -2.00 6.69 -10.64
C GLU A 282 -3.23 7.25 -9.91
N ASN A 283 -3.05 7.82 -8.71
CA ASN A 283 -4.15 8.37 -7.92
C ASN A 283 -4.97 9.42 -8.68
N PRO A 284 -4.35 10.39 -9.40
CA PRO A 284 -5.10 11.36 -10.19
C PRO A 284 -5.88 10.72 -11.34
N HIS A 285 -5.39 9.62 -11.92
CA HIS A 285 -6.11 8.89 -12.96
C HIS A 285 -7.30 8.13 -12.38
N THR A 286 -7.08 7.33 -11.32
CA THR A 286 -8.14 6.57 -10.64
C THR A 286 -9.26 7.48 -10.15
N ALA A 287 -8.93 8.65 -9.59
CA ALA A 287 -9.92 9.63 -9.17
C ALA A 287 -10.76 10.20 -10.33
N ARG A 288 -10.16 10.40 -11.52
CA ARG A 288 -10.91 10.83 -12.71
C ARG A 288 -11.85 9.74 -13.21
N GLU A 289 -11.36 8.50 -13.27
CA GLU A 289 -12.15 7.36 -13.73
C GLU A 289 -13.32 7.07 -12.79
N HIS A 290 -13.09 7.14 -11.48
CA HIS A 290 -14.14 6.98 -10.48
C HIS A 290 -15.27 8.03 -10.66
N ARG A 291 -14.92 9.31 -10.84
CA ARG A 291 -15.89 10.39 -11.11
C ARG A 291 -16.66 10.18 -12.41
N ARG A 292 -16.00 9.65 -13.45
CA ARG A 292 -16.63 9.35 -14.74
C ARG A 292 -17.65 8.22 -14.61
N LYS A 293 -17.39 7.23 -13.74
CA LYS A 293 -18.26 6.07 -13.51
C LYS A 293 -19.44 6.37 -12.58
N TYR A 294 -19.25 7.25 -11.60
CA TYR A 294 -20.26 7.64 -10.62
C TYR A 294 -20.43 9.17 -10.58
N PRO A 295 -21.05 9.78 -11.61
CA PRO A 295 -21.30 11.21 -11.62
C PRO A 295 -22.27 11.57 -10.49
N SER A 296 -21.83 12.41 -9.54
CA SER A 296 -22.67 12.86 -8.44
C SER A 296 -23.62 13.97 -8.92
N PRO A 297 -24.93 13.95 -8.60
CA PRO A 297 -25.90 14.95 -9.07
C PRO A 297 -25.63 16.39 -8.65
N THR A 298 -24.67 16.61 -7.75
CA THR A 298 -24.39 17.91 -7.11
C THR A 298 -23.03 18.50 -7.49
N ASP A 299 -22.29 17.89 -8.42
CA ASP A 299 -20.98 18.42 -8.84
C ASP A 299 -21.15 19.63 -9.77
N PRO A 300 -20.67 20.84 -9.38
CA PRO A 300 -20.63 21.96 -10.29
C PRO A 300 -19.64 21.69 -11.44
N SER A 301 -19.90 22.34 -12.57
CA SER A 301 -19.31 22.20 -13.91
C SER A 301 -17.80 21.87 -14.01
N PRO A 302 -17.34 21.29 -15.14
CA PRO A 302 -16.00 20.68 -15.32
C PRO A 302 -14.79 21.64 -15.26
N GLN A 303 -15.00 22.93 -14.97
CA GLN A 303 -13.98 23.98 -15.13
C GLN A 303 -13.53 24.65 -13.82
N SER A 304 -14.12 24.34 -12.65
CA SER A 304 -13.75 25.03 -11.39
C SER A 304 -12.77 24.28 -10.48
N HIS A 305 -12.37 23.04 -10.78
CA HIS A 305 -11.42 22.28 -9.95
C HIS A 305 -10.22 21.69 -10.72
N LEU A 306 -10.05 22.08 -11.99
CA LEU A 306 -8.96 21.66 -12.86
C LEU A 306 -7.96 22.79 -13.12
N GLY A 307 -7.51 23.48 -12.07
CA GLY A 307 -6.59 24.60 -12.24
C GLY A 307 -6.11 25.20 -10.92
N GLY A 308 -5.12 24.56 -10.29
CA GLY A 308 -4.33 25.17 -9.21
C GLY A 308 -4.33 24.39 -7.90
N GLN A 309 -3.45 23.39 -7.79
CA GLN A 309 -2.23 23.57 -7.00
C GLN A 309 -1.28 22.38 -7.25
N THR A 310 -0.29 22.69 -8.08
CA THR A 310 0.82 21.86 -8.56
C THR A 310 2.07 22.20 -7.75
N VAL A 311 1.96 22.11 -6.44
CA VAL A 311 3.06 22.20 -5.44
C VAL A 311 2.70 21.19 -4.35
N LEU A 312 3.64 20.69 -3.56
CA LEU A 312 3.33 19.98 -2.31
C LEU A 312 2.34 20.81 -1.46
N VAL A 313 1.03 20.63 -1.66
CA VAL A 313 0.03 21.08 -0.70
C VAL A 313 -0.14 19.88 0.21
N LEU A 314 0.78 19.77 1.17
CA LEU A 314 0.69 18.79 2.23
C LEU A 314 -0.63 19.02 2.97
N ASP A 315 -1.61 18.13 2.78
CA ASP A 315 -2.84 18.14 3.57
C ASP A 315 -2.68 17.17 4.74
N LEU A 316 -2.52 17.72 5.95
CA LEU A 316 -2.37 16.93 7.17
C LEU A 316 -3.62 16.13 7.56
N PHE A 317 -4.74 16.27 6.85
CA PHE A 317 -5.91 15.42 7.02
C PHE A 317 -5.88 14.18 6.13
N ARG A 318 -5.09 14.20 5.04
CA ARG A 318 -4.96 13.07 4.13
C ARG A 318 -3.90 12.12 4.64
N SER A 319 -4.28 10.86 4.82
CA SER A 319 -3.36 9.85 5.35
C SER A 319 -2.16 9.63 4.44
N ALA A 320 -2.36 9.68 3.12
CA ALA A 320 -1.29 9.53 2.12
C ALA A 320 -0.19 10.59 2.27
N ASP A 321 -0.56 11.85 2.46
CA ASP A 321 0.40 12.96 2.59
C ASP A 321 1.18 12.85 3.91
N ILE A 322 0.51 12.41 5.00
CA ILE A 322 1.19 12.10 6.27
C ILE A 322 2.17 10.94 6.11
N PHE A 323 1.79 9.85 5.43
CA PHE A 323 2.69 8.71 5.21
C PHE A 323 3.96 9.15 4.44
N VAL A 324 3.80 9.92 3.38
CA VAL A 324 4.91 10.44 2.57
C VAL A 324 5.79 11.35 3.42
N LEU A 325 5.20 12.30 4.16
CA LEU A 325 5.94 13.19 5.04
C LEU A 325 6.73 12.40 6.09
N LEU A 326 6.12 11.38 6.68
CA LEU A 326 6.76 10.54 7.69
C LEU A 326 7.91 9.74 7.08
N ILE A 327 7.76 9.17 5.89
CA ILE A 327 8.85 8.49 5.18
C ILE A 327 10.00 9.47 4.93
N VAL A 328 9.72 10.68 4.44
CA VAL A 328 10.73 11.72 4.21
C VAL A 328 11.44 12.09 5.52
N VAL A 329 10.69 12.34 6.60
CA VAL A 329 11.27 12.68 7.91
C VAL A 329 12.15 11.55 8.44
N TYR A 330 11.70 10.30 8.42
CA TYR A 330 12.48 9.18 8.95
C TYR A 330 13.72 8.89 8.10
N CYS A 331 13.58 8.93 6.78
CA CYS A 331 14.67 8.57 5.87
C CYS A 331 15.68 9.70 5.70
N ALA A 332 15.22 10.92 5.41
CA ALA A 332 16.10 12.04 5.08
C ALA A 332 16.62 12.79 6.32
N ILE A 333 15.86 12.80 7.43
CA ILE A 333 16.20 13.60 8.62
C ILE A 333 16.64 12.69 9.77
N LEU A 334 15.81 11.73 10.15
CA LEU A 334 16.02 10.96 11.38
C LEU A 334 17.18 9.97 11.26
N THR A 335 17.32 9.29 10.12
CA THR A 335 18.37 8.28 9.90
C THR A 335 19.79 8.89 10.00
N PRO A 336 20.11 10.01 9.32
CA PRO A 336 21.41 10.65 9.49
C PRO A 336 21.67 11.14 10.92
N ILE A 337 20.66 11.71 11.58
CA ILE A 337 20.80 12.20 12.96
C ILE A 337 21.16 11.03 13.87
N VAL A 338 20.35 9.96 13.87
CA VAL A 338 20.54 8.77 14.71
C VAL A 338 21.91 8.13 14.49
N ALA A 339 22.41 8.12 13.26
CA ALA A 339 23.73 7.57 12.93
C ALA A 339 24.91 8.33 13.59
N THR A 340 24.69 9.57 14.03
CA THR A 340 25.74 10.42 14.64
C THR A 340 25.64 10.55 16.16
N LEU A 341 24.58 10.00 16.77
CA LEU A 341 24.34 10.12 18.21
C LEU A 341 25.25 9.19 19.03
N SER A 342 25.67 9.67 20.21
CA SER A 342 26.28 8.83 21.23
C SER A 342 25.24 7.87 21.85
N ALA A 343 25.69 6.79 22.49
CA ALA A 343 24.78 5.79 23.09
C ALA A 343 23.78 6.42 24.09
N SER A 344 24.23 7.32 24.96
CA SER A 344 23.35 8.01 25.91
C SER A 344 22.34 8.93 25.22
N ALA A 345 22.77 9.63 24.17
CA ALA A 345 21.89 10.50 23.39
C ALA A 345 20.86 9.70 22.57
N LEU A 346 21.26 8.54 22.04
CA LEU A 346 20.38 7.60 21.35
C LEU A 346 19.28 7.09 22.27
N ASN A 347 19.61 6.67 23.48
CA ASN A 347 18.61 6.17 24.44
C ASN A 347 17.58 7.25 24.78
N TRP A 348 18.02 8.48 25.03
CA TRP A 348 17.14 9.62 25.25
C TRP A 348 16.25 9.90 24.03
N PHE A 349 16.84 9.91 22.84
CA PHE A 349 16.13 10.12 21.59
C PHE A 349 15.01 9.07 21.40
N LEU A 350 15.30 7.78 21.61
CA LEU A 350 14.33 6.69 21.48
C LEU A 350 13.18 6.81 22.50
N VAL A 351 13.49 7.19 23.74
CA VAL A 351 12.47 7.41 24.78
C VAL A 351 11.56 8.58 24.41
N VAL A 352 12.13 9.73 24.02
CA VAL A 352 11.36 10.91 23.61
C VAL A 352 10.50 10.61 22.39
N HIS A 353 11.06 9.90 21.42
CA HIS A 353 10.37 9.45 20.21
C HIS A 353 9.16 8.55 20.53
N CYS A 354 9.34 7.58 21.42
CA CYS A 354 8.27 6.71 21.89
C CYS A 354 7.17 7.47 22.63
N LEU A 355 7.55 8.38 23.55
CA LEU A 355 6.60 9.23 24.26
C LEU A 355 5.83 10.13 23.30
N ALA A 356 6.49 10.71 22.29
CA ALA A 356 5.83 11.54 21.29
C ALA A 356 4.73 10.78 20.55
N TRP A 357 4.99 9.54 20.13
CA TRP A 357 3.96 8.71 19.47
C TRP A 357 2.84 8.27 20.40
N LYS A 358 3.15 7.91 21.65
CA LYS A 358 2.13 7.56 22.66
C LYS A 358 1.21 8.75 22.97
N LEU A 359 1.78 9.94 23.13
CA LEU A 359 1.04 11.18 23.39
C LEU A 359 0.25 11.64 22.15
N PHE A 360 0.82 11.53 20.95
CA PHE A 360 0.10 11.82 19.72
C PHE A 360 -1.09 10.87 19.52
N HIS A 361 -0.89 9.56 19.73
CA HIS A 361 -1.94 8.56 19.60
C HIS A 361 -3.09 8.78 20.59
N SER A 362 -2.76 9.04 21.85
CA SER A 362 -3.79 9.18 22.89
C SER A 362 -4.32 10.62 22.91
N CYS A 363 -3.49 11.60 23.24
CA CYS A 363 -3.94 12.99 23.37
C CYS A 363 -4.21 13.64 22.01
N GLY A 364 -3.34 13.47 21.02
CA GLY A 364 -3.51 14.10 19.70
C GLY A 364 -4.79 13.66 19.00
N LEU A 365 -4.97 12.34 18.82
CA LEU A 365 -6.17 11.79 18.19
C LEU A 365 -7.42 11.99 19.06
N GLY A 366 -7.29 11.92 20.39
CA GLY A 366 -8.38 12.25 21.30
C GLY A 366 -8.91 13.68 21.15
N ALA A 367 -8.00 14.65 21.02
CA ALA A 367 -8.38 16.04 20.77
C ALA A 367 -9.09 16.19 19.42
N ILE A 368 -8.66 15.46 18.38
CA ILE A 368 -9.34 15.46 17.07
C ILE A 368 -10.74 14.88 17.19
N LEU A 369 -10.93 13.73 17.85
CA LEU A 369 -12.26 13.15 18.10
C LEU A 369 -13.17 14.08 18.91
N TYR A 370 -12.61 14.76 19.91
CA TYR A 370 -13.34 15.75 20.69
C TYR A 370 -13.82 16.94 19.84
N LEU A 371 -12.96 17.47 18.98
CA LEU A 371 -13.31 18.53 18.02
C LEU A 371 -14.30 18.03 16.96
N GLN A 372 -14.18 16.78 16.54
CA GLN A 372 -15.11 16.11 15.63
C GLN A 372 -16.51 16.00 16.28
N ARG A 373 -16.61 15.61 17.54
CA ARG A 373 -17.88 15.57 18.28
C ARG A 373 -18.51 16.95 18.43
N LYS A 374 -17.72 17.97 18.78
CA LYS A 374 -18.25 19.32 19.08
C LYS A 374 -18.60 20.15 17.85
N ARG A 375 -17.80 20.06 16.78
CA ARG A 375 -17.89 20.96 15.62
C ARG A 375 -17.87 20.24 14.28
N ARG A 376 -17.87 18.90 14.26
CA ARG A 376 -17.64 18.09 13.04
C ARG A 376 -16.37 18.52 12.30
N PHE A 377 -15.34 18.91 13.05
CA PHE A 377 -14.10 19.51 12.53
C PHE A 377 -13.47 18.70 11.39
N TRP A 378 -13.36 17.39 11.57
CA TRP A 378 -12.72 16.50 10.60
C TRP A 378 -13.59 16.33 9.35
N ILE A 379 -14.88 16.06 9.52
CA ILE A 379 -15.82 15.96 8.38
C ILE A 379 -15.89 17.28 7.60
N ASN A 380 -15.97 18.41 8.30
CA ASN A 380 -16.10 19.71 7.66
C ASN A 380 -14.88 20.06 6.80
N HIS A 381 -13.68 19.61 7.19
CA HIS A 381 -12.49 19.73 6.34
C HIS A 381 -12.72 19.00 5.01
N PHE A 382 -13.02 17.70 5.04
CA PHE A 382 -13.23 16.93 3.82
C PHE A 382 -14.37 17.46 2.96
N VAL A 383 -15.49 17.87 3.57
CA VAL A 383 -16.62 18.49 2.86
C VAL A 383 -16.22 19.82 2.21
N ALA A 384 -15.41 20.66 2.88
CA ALA A 384 -14.92 21.92 2.31
C ALA A 384 -14.03 21.71 1.07
N PHE A 385 -13.36 20.56 0.97
CA PHE A 385 -12.52 20.18 -0.18
C PHE A 385 -13.24 19.25 -1.18
N GLY A 386 -14.57 19.13 -1.10
CA GLY A 386 -15.38 18.36 -2.06
C GLY A 386 -15.38 16.83 -1.82
N GLY A 387 -14.89 16.37 -0.67
CA GLY A 387 -14.95 14.98 -0.23
C GLY A 387 -16.21 14.65 0.57
N GLY A 388 -16.43 13.35 0.81
CA GLY A 388 -17.55 12.83 1.60
C GLY A 388 -17.18 12.45 3.04
N VAL A 389 -18.20 12.14 3.84
CA VAL A 389 -18.03 11.59 5.21
C VAL A 389 -17.25 10.27 5.21
N ARG A 390 -17.43 9.47 4.16
CA ARG A 390 -16.71 8.21 3.98
C ARG A 390 -15.22 8.44 3.77
N ASP A 391 -14.83 9.39 2.93
CA ASP A 391 -13.43 9.76 2.72
C ASP A 391 -12.79 10.26 4.01
N ALA A 392 -13.54 11.03 4.80
CA ALA A 392 -13.11 11.54 6.09
C ALA A 392 -12.83 10.40 7.09
N PHE A 393 -13.72 9.40 7.15
CA PHE A 393 -13.55 8.23 8.02
C PHE A 393 -12.42 7.30 7.56
N GLU A 394 -12.25 7.11 6.26
CA GLU A 394 -11.17 6.29 5.71
C GLU A 394 -9.79 6.89 6.03
N ASN A 395 -9.60 8.20 5.80
CA ASN A 395 -8.36 8.89 6.14
C ASN A 395 -8.11 8.90 7.66
N TRP A 396 -9.16 9.09 8.46
CA TRP A 396 -9.08 8.97 9.92
C TRP A 396 -8.60 7.58 10.36
N SER A 397 -9.23 6.51 9.84
CA SER A 397 -8.90 5.12 10.19
C SER A 397 -7.44 4.80 9.85
N ASN A 398 -6.96 5.28 8.70
CA ASN A 398 -5.57 5.10 8.27
C ASN A 398 -4.58 5.83 9.19
N ILE A 399 -4.87 7.08 9.58
CA ILE A 399 -4.02 7.86 10.49
C ILE A 399 -4.02 7.25 11.89
N TYR A 400 -5.19 6.80 12.36
CA TYR A 400 -5.31 6.11 13.65
C TYR A 400 -4.47 4.82 13.65
N GLN A 401 -4.59 3.99 12.60
CA GLN A 401 -3.81 2.78 12.45
C GLN A 401 -2.30 3.05 12.38
N LEU A 402 -1.88 4.06 11.61
CA LEU A 402 -0.48 4.50 11.55
C LEU A 402 0.03 4.86 12.95
N SER A 403 -0.68 5.74 13.64
CA SER A 403 -0.29 6.19 14.97
C SER A 403 -0.22 5.04 15.98
N LEU A 404 -1.15 4.09 15.93
CA LEU A 404 -1.16 2.91 16.78
C LEU A 404 0.06 2.01 16.50
N SER A 405 0.33 1.73 15.23
CA SER A 405 1.50 0.96 14.81
C SER A 405 2.81 1.62 15.25
N MET A 406 2.95 2.93 15.06
CA MET A 406 4.15 3.67 15.47
C MET A 406 4.32 3.70 16.98
N ALA A 407 3.24 3.79 17.76
CA ALA A 407 3.29 3.68 19.22
C ALA A 407 3.76 2.29 19.69
N TYR A 408 3.33 1.20 19.04
CA TYR A 408 3.82 -0.15 19.37
C TYR A 408 5.28 -0.36 18.96
N VAL A 409 5.64 0.01 17.74
CA VAL A 409 7.00 -0.18 17.20
C VAL A 409 8.01 0.63 18.02
N SER A 410 7.70 1.87 18.39
CA SER A 410 8.61 2.69 19.20
C SER A 410 8.81 2.14 20.62
N VAL A 411 7.77 1.63 21.28
CA VAL A 411 7.92 0.92 22.58
C VAL A 411 8.81 -0.31 22.42
N LEU A 412 8.60 -1.10 21.36
CA LEU A 412 9.42 -2.27 21.10
C LEU A 412 10.90 -1.90 20.86
N ILE A 413 11.18 -0.83 20.10
CA ILE A 413 12.55 -0.37 19.86
C ILE A 413 13.23 0.06 21.16
N VAL A 414 12.55 0.83 22.03
CA VAL A 414 13.09 1.20 23.35
C VAL A 414 13.34 -0.05 24.20
N ALA A 415 12.42 -1.02 24.17
CA ALA A 415 12.58 -2.26 24.89
C ALA A 415 13.80 -3.06 24.41
N LEU A 416 13.96 -3.22 23.09
CA LEU A 416 15.09 -3.93 22.49
C LEU A 416 16.41 -3.22 22.75
N ASN A 417 16.45 -1.90 22.69
CA ASN A 417 17.64 -1.11 23.00
C ASN A 417 18.02 -1.22 24.49
N GLY A 418 17.04 -1.25 25.38
CA GLY A 418 17.27 -1.36 26.82
C GLY A 418 17.50 -2.79 27.32
N TYR A 419 17.27 -3.81 26.50
CA TYR A 419 17.33 -5.21 26.92
C TYR A 419 18.76 -5.73 26.95
N THR A 420 19.14 -6.32 28.08
CA THR A 420 20.42 -7.01 28.25
C THR A 420 20.17 -8.50 28.44
N VAL A 421 20.87 -9.34 27.68
CA VAL A 421 20.76 -10.80 27.81
C VAL A 421 21.40 -11.22 29.14
N PRO A 422 20.66 -11.87 30.05
CA PRO A 422 21.23 -12.33 31.32
C PRO A 422 22.30 -13.39 31.10
N THR A 423 23.44 -13.27 31.79
CA THR A 423 24.51 -14.29 31.77
C THR A 423 24.15 -15.50 32.64
N GLU A 424 23.32 -15.32 33.67
CA GLU A 424 22.81 -16.37 34.55
C GLU A 424 21.29 -16.28 34.67
N TRP A 425 20.62 -17.42 34.55
CA TRP A 425 19.16 -17.53 34.61
C TRP A 425 18.69 -17.91 36.01
N SER A 426 18.58 -16.92 36.90
CA SER A 426 18.01 -17.12 38.24
C SER A 426 16.48 -17.30 38.19
N SER A 427 15.88 -17.89 39.23
CA SER A 427 14.41 -18.06 39.32
C SER A 427 13.65 -16.73 39.22
N SER A 428 14.23 -15.64 39.73
CA SER A 428 13.65 -14.29 39.63
C SER A 428 13.65 -13.76 38.20
N ILE A 429 14.76 -13.97 37.47
CA ILE A 429 14.87 -13.59 36.05
C ILE A 429 13.91 -14.43 35.20
N LEU A 430 13.79 -15.73 35.49
CA LEU A 430 12.84 -16.60 34.79
C LEU A 430 11.38 -16.15 35.02
N LEU A 431 11.02 -15.83 36.27
CA LEU A 431 9.70 -15.31 36.60
C LEU A 431 9.40 -13.98 35.90
N GLN A 432 10.38 -13.07 35.86
CA GLN A 432 10.29 -11.81 35.14
C GLN A 432 9.98 -12.03 33.65
N HIS A 433 10.71 -12.95 33.00
CA HIS A 433 10.51 -13.25 31.58
C HIS A 433 9.16 -13.93 31.32
N LEU A 434 8.79 -14.90 32.15
CA LEU A 434 7.50 -15.59 32.06
C LEU A 434 6.33 -14.60 32.20
N LEU A 435 6.38 -13.73 33.21
CA LEU A 435 5.34 -12.74 33.47
C LEU A 435 5.24 -11.72 32.33
N GLY A 436 6.37 -11.21 31.86
CA GLY A 436 6.36 -10.23 30.79
C GLY A 436 5.91 -10.81 29.44
N LEU A 437 6.30 -12.04 29.10
CA LEU A 437 5.78 -12.76 27.92
C LEU A 437 4.29 -13.08 28.05
N PHE A 438 3.84 -13.47 29.24
CA PHE A 438 2.42 -13.72 29.52
C PHE A 438 1.57 -12.47 29.28
N LEU A 439 2.00 -11.30 29.79
CA LEU A 439 1.30 -10.04 29.57
C LEU A 439 1.28 -9.61 28.11
N LEU A 440 2.38 -9.85 27.38
CA LEU A 440 2.44 -9.58 25.93
C LEU A 440 1.49 -10.49 25.15
N PHE A 441 1.43 -11.78 25.48
CA PHE A 441 0.47 -12.72 24.88
C PHE A 441 -0.97 -12.34 25.20
N MET A 442 -1.28 -12.03 26.47
CA MET A 442 -2.61 -11.61 26.90
C MET A 442 -3.06 -10.36 26.17
N HIS A 443 -2.17 -9.39 25.96
CA HIS A 443 -2.45 -8.21 25.17
C HIS A 443 -2.88 -8.55 23.73
N LEU A 444 -2.10 -9.40 23.04
CA LEU A 444 -2.41 -9.80 21.66
C LEU A 444 -3.74 -10.55 21.58
N TRP A 445 -3.99 -11.46 22.52
CA TRP A 445 -5.24 -12.19 22.63
C TRP A 445 -6.45 -11.26 22.84
N MET A 446 -6.36 -10.32 23.79
CA MET A 446 -7.43 -9.37 24.05
C MET A 446 -7.66 -8.43 22.87
N ALA A 447 -6.60 -7.97 22.19
CA ALA A 447 -6.71 -7.12 21.01
C ALA A 447 -7.42 -7.84 19.86
N ALA A 448 -7.09 -9.11 19.61
CA ALA A 448 -7.74 -9.92 18.58
C ALA A 448 -9.25 -10.10 18.85
N ASN A 449 -9.61 -10.52 20.08
CA ASN A 449 -11.02 -10.69 20.46
C ASN A 449 -11.81 -9.37 20.40
N ALA A 450 -11.19 -8.26 20.82
CA ALA A 450 -11.81 -6.94 20.75
C ALA A 450 -12.09 -6.52 19.30
N PHE A 451 -11.14 -6.78 18.40
CA PHE A 451 -11.32 -6.51 16.97
C PHE A 451 -12.41 -7.38 16.33
N GLU A 452 -12.46 -8.68 16.66
CA GLU A 452 -13.52 -9.58 16.18
C GLU A 452 -14.92 -9.14 16.62
N LEU A 453 -15.05 -8.65 17.86
CA LEU A 453 -16.34 -8.21 18.40
C LEU A 453 -16.82 -6.89 17.81
N MET A 454 -15.92 -5.92 17.64
CA MET A 454 -16.25 -4.56 17.21
C MET A 454 -16.20 -4.34 15.69
N GLY A 455 -15.43 -5.17 14.99
CA GLY A 455 -15.04 -4.96 13.60
C GLY A 455 -14.26 -3.66 13.39
N SER A 456 -13.97 -3.37 12.12
CA SER A 456 -13.27 -2.13 11.72
C SER A 456 -14.02 -0.86 12.14
N TYR A 457 -15.35 -0.88 12.10
CA TYR A 457 -16.17 0.28 12.44
C TYR A 457 -15.98 0.71 13.91
N GLY A 458 -16.07 -0.23 14.87
CA GLY A 458 -15.90 0.09 16.28
C GLY A 458 -14.44 0.40 16.65
N TRP A 459 -13.50 -0.37 16.09
CA TRP A 459 -12.06 -0.21 16.34
C TRP A 459 -11.52 1.19 15.97
N PHE A 460 -12.08 1.83 14.94
CA PHE A 460 -11.67 3.15 14.46
C PHE A 460 -12.62 4.30 14.86
N TYR A 461 -13.49 4.13 15.85
CA TYR A 461 -14.42 5.18 16.32
C TYR A 461 -15.40 5.69 15.23
N GLY A 462 -15.96 4.78 14.43
CA GLY A 462 -16.87 5.14 13.33
C GLY A 462 -18.19 5.82 13.75
N ASP A 463 -18.61 5.71 15.00
CA ASP A 463 -19.77 6.41 15.58
C ASP A 463 -19.57 7.94 15.67
N PHE A 464 -18.34 8.45 15.63
CA PHE A 464 -18.06 9.90 15.51
C PHE A 464 -18.29 10.44 14.09
N PHE A 465 -18.49 9.53 13.12
CA PHE A 465 -18.61 9.86 11.70
C PHE A 465 -19.99 9.52 11.13
N PHE A 466 -20.58 8.42 11.57
CA PHE A 466 -21.85 7.92 11.06
C PHE A 466 -22.91 7.83 12.16
N ASP A 467 -24.13 8.29 11.85
CA ASP A 467 -25.26 8.24 12.76
C ASP A 467 -25.78 6.77 12.88
N LYS A 468 -25.34 6.03 13.90
CA LYS A 468 -25.88 4.70 14.31
C LYS A 468 -26.54 4.77 15.70
N SER A 469 -27.24 3.69 16.08
CA SER A 469 -28.01 3.63 17.34
C SER A 469 -27.13 3.86 18.58
N PRO A 470 -27.64 4.55 19.62
CA PRO A 470 -26.91 4.84 20.85
C PRO A 470 -26.49 3.56 21.61
N GLU A 471 -27.18 2.44 21.40
CA GLU A 471 -26.83 1.13 21.97
C GLU A 471 -25.45 0.65 21.52
N PHE A 472 -25.05 0.91 20.28
CA PHE A 472 -23.73 0.53 19.78
C PHE A 472 -22.61 1.32 20.47
N ALA A 473 -22.82 2.62 20.71
CA ALA A 473 -21.86 3.45 21.42
C ALA A 473 -21.66 2.97 22.87
N ILE A 474 -22.74 2.59 23.55
CA ILE A 474 -22.71 2.01 24.90
C ILE A 474 -22.03 0.63 24.90
N HIS A 475 -22.33 -0.22 23.91
CA HIS A 475 -21.69 -1.52 23.79
C HIS A 475 -20.18 -1.38 23.55
N ARG A 476 -19.76 -0.45 22.68
CA ARG A 476 -18.36 -0.15 22.49
C ARG A 476 -17.71 0.37 23.77
N LEU A 477 -18.35 1.30 24.49
CA LEU A 477 -17.85 1.80 25.77
C LEU A 477 -17.62 0.69 26.79
N ASN A 478 -18.49 -0.31 26.88
CA ASN A 478 -18.27 -1.44 27.80
C ASN A 478 -17.12 -2.34 27.36
N VAL A 479 -16.91 -2.47 26.05
CA VAL A 479 -15.78 -3.23 25.48
C VAL A 479 -14.48 -2.42 25.57
N ASP A 480 -14.56 -1.09 25.47
CA ASP A 480 -13.44 -0.16 25.58
C ASP A 480 -13.08 0.11 27.04
N ALA A 481 -14.01 0.10 28.00
CA ALA A 481 -13.77 0.30 29.43
C ALA A 481 -12.88 -0.77 30.06
N ASP A 482 -12.71 -1.92 29.40
CA ASP A 482 -11.62 -2.88 29.62
C ASP A 482 -10.27 -2.38 29.06
N THR A 483 -10.01 -1.06 29.02
CA THR A 483 -8.89 -0.35 28.35
C THR A 483 -7.50 -0.61 28.98
N PHE A 484 -7.34 -1.70 29.71
CA PHE A 484 -6.05 -2.36 29.95
C PHE A 484 -5.42 -2.91 28.65
N LYS A 485 -6.24 -3.08 27.60
CA LYS A 485 -5.92 -3.62 26.27
C LYS A 485 -4.76 -2.95 25.52
N GLY A 486 -4.36 -1.72 25.87
CA GLY A 486 -3.31 -0.98 25.16
C GLY A 486 -1.94 -0.97 25.86
N GLN A 487 -1.92 -1.28 27.17
CA GLN A 487 -0.74 -1.08 28.01
C GLN A 487 -0.19 -2.38 28.58
N ALA A 488 -0.93 -3.50 28.54
CA ALA A 488 -0.44 -4.80 28.99
C ALA A 488 0.83 -5.23 28.24
N ALA A 489 0.91 -5.00 26.92
CA ALA A 489 2.14 -5.25 26.16
C ALA A 489 3.30 -4.35 26.61
N ALA A 490 3.06 -3.05 26.83
CA ALA A 490 4.09 -2.12 27.27
C ALA A 490 4.57 -2.44 28.69
N LEU A 491 3.66 -2.84 29.59
CA LEU A 491 3.97 -3.32 30.92
C LEU A 491 4.76 -4.63 30.88
N GLY A 492 4.34 -5.59 30.05
CA GLY A 492 5.05 -6.86 29.84
C GLY A 492 6.48 -6.65 29.35
N LEU A 493 6.67 -5.75 28.37
CA LEU A 493 7.98 -5.33 27.91
C LEU A 493 8.79 -4.60 29.00
N SER A 494 8.16 -3.75 29.81
CA SER A 494 8.86 -3.07 30.91
C SER A 494 9.37 -4.03 31.98
N ILE A 495 8.60 -5.10 32.28
CA ILE A 495 9.01 -6.17 33.19
C ILE A 495 10.13 -6.97 32.55
N LEU A 496 10.02 -7.36 31.28
CA LEU A 496 11.08 -8.08 30.56
C LEU A 496 12.42 -7.35 30.59
N VAL A 497 12.41 -6.05 30.30
CA VAL A 497 13.61 -5.23 30.19
C VAL A 497 14.13 -4.75 31.56
N ASN A 498 13.23 -4.62 32.53
CA ASN A 498 13.50 -4.10 33.88
C ASN A 498 14.30 -2.78 33.88
N ASN A 499 13.78 -1.79 33.16
CA ASN A 499 14.44 -0.50 32.97
C ASN A 499 13.51 0.66 33.39
N CYS A 500 14.05 1.63 34.15
CA CYS A 500 13.29 2.77 34.66
C CYS A 500 12.63 3.61 33.56
N TRP A 501 13.26 3.73 32.39
CA TRP A 501 12.69 4.44 31.24
C TRP A 501 11.44 3.75 30.70
N MET A 502 11.43 2.41 30.66
CA MET A 502 10.28 1.63 30.21
C MET A 502 9.09 1.79 31.18
N TYR A 503 9.33 1.71 32.49
CA TYR A 503 8.27 1.96 33.48
C TYR A 503 7.72 3.39 33.36
N SER A 504 8.58 4.38 33.13
CA SER A 504 8.16 5.77 32.93
C SER A 504 7.27 5.93 31.70
N ILE A 505 7.62 5.30 30.58
CA ILE A 505 6.81 5.28 29.36
C ILE A 505 5.43 4.67 29.64
N VAL A 506 5.36 3.56 30.38
CA VAL A 506 4.09 2.92 30.73
C VAL A 506 3.21 3.84 31.57
N VAL A 507 3.77 4.50 32.59
CA VAL A 507 3.03 5.44 33.45
C VAL A 507 2.49 6.63 32.65
N VAL A 508 3.33 7.26 31.82
CA VAL A 508 2.88 8.38 30.96
C VAL A 508 1.80 7.91 29.99
N SER A 509 1.94 6.72 29.43
CA SER A 509 0.97 6.14 28.50
C SER A 509 -0.38 5.83 29.18
N LEU A 510 -0.37 5.39 30.44
CA LEU A 510 -1.58 5.17 31.23
C LEU A 510 -2.33 6.48 31.48
N VAL A 511 -1.61 7.53 31.89
CA VAL A 511 -2.19 8.86 32.10
C VAL A 511 -2.76 9.43 30.81
N ALA A 512 -2.02 9.34 29.69
CA ALA A 512 -2.46 9.82 28.39
C ALA A 512 -3.72 9.09 27.89
N ASN A 513 -3.80 7.78 28.10
CA ASN A 513 -4.98 6.99 27.77
C ASN A 513 -6.19 7.37 28.64
N GLY A 514 -5.97 7.62 29.94
CA GLY A 514 -7.03 8.12 30.82
C GLY A 514 -7.61 9.45 30.35
N ILE A 515 -6.76 10.38 29.88
CA ILE A 515 -7.21 11.66 29.30
C ILE A 515 -8.01 11.43 28.01
N PHE A 516 -7.55 10.55 27.14
CA PHE A 516 -8.23 10.20 25.89
C PHE A 516 -9.65 9.70 26.14
N ILE A 517 -9.80 8.78 27.09
CA ILE A 517 -11.10 8.25 27.52
C ILE A 517 -11.99 9.38 28.03
N LEU A 518 -11.48 10.24 28.93
CA LEU A 518 -12.26 11.37 29.45
C LEU A 518 -12.75 12.34 28.36
N TRP A 519 -12.00 12.52 27.27
CA TRP A 519 -12.44 13.35 26.14
C TRP A 519 -13.49 12.69 25.26
N ILE A 520 -13.46 11.36 25.15
CA ILE A 520 -14.48 10.59 24.45
C ILE A 520 -15.76 10.51 25.28
N GLU A 521 -15.62 10.21 26.58
CA GLU A 521 -16.72 9.93 27.52
C GLU A 521 -17.32 11.17 28.17
N GLY A 522 -16.55 12.25 28.30
CA GLY A 522 -16.89 13.45 29.09
C GLY A 522 -17.98 14.32 28.47
N ASN A 523 -19.21 13.82 28.39
CA ASN A 523 -20.38 14.37 29.11
C ASN A 523 -21.62 13.48 28.78
N PRO A 524 -22.14 12.68 29.72
CA PRO A 524 -23.34 11.85 29.52
C PRO A 524 -24.68 12.63 29.45
N SER A 525 -24.67 13.96 29.59
CA SER A 525 -25.91 14.73 29.86
C SER A 525 -26.64 15.31 28.65
N VAL A 526 -26.40 14.83 27.42
CA VAL A 526 -27.17 15.26 26.22
C VAL A 526 -27.41 14.08 25.28
N HIS A 527 -28.05 13.03 25.77
CA HIS A 527 -28.99 12.31 24.92
C HIS A 527 -30.31 13.07 25.02
N PRO A 528 -30.70 13.90 24.03
CA PRO A 528 -32.07 14.37 24.00
C PRO A 528 -32.91 13.11 23.84
N HIS A 529 -33.73 12.80 24.85
CA HIS A 529 -34.86 11.92 24.66
C HIS A 529 -35.53 12.33 23.33
N PRO A 530 -35.72 11.42 22.36
CA PRO A 530 -36.50 11.75 21.20
C PRO A 530 -37.87 12.22 21.73
N ARG A 531 -38.21 13.48 21.43
CA ARG A 531 -39.56 13.98 21.67
C ARG A 531 -40.50 12.94 21.11
N SER A 532 -41.35 12.40 21.97
CA SER A 532 -42.42 11.48 21.64
C SER A 532 -43.20 12.06 20.47
N HIS A 533 -42.95 11.56 19.26
CA HIS A 533 -43.91 11.70 18.18
C HIS A 533 -45.13 10.89 18.61
N SER A 534 -46.18 11.60 19.01
CA SER A 534 -47.52 11.06 19.15
C SER A 534 -47.87 10.29 17.87
N PRO A 535 -48.30 9.03 17.95
CA PRO A 535 -48.75 8.31 16.77
C PRO A 535 -50.05 8.93 16.27
N SER A 536 -50.05 9.47 15.06
CA SER A 536 -51.27 9.75 14.32
C SER A 536 -51.96 8.41 14.04
N PRO A 537 -53.28 8.29 14.26
CA PRO A 537 -53.96 7.02 14.13
C PRO A 537 -54.06 6.59 12.66
N PHE A 538 -53.69 5.34 12.42
CA PHE A 538 -53.87 4.63 11.17
C PHE A 538 -55.32 4.71 10.68
N HIS A 539 -55.52 5.19 9.44
CA HIS A 539 -56.75 4.96 8.69
C HIS A 539 -56.77 3.52 8.18
N THR A 540 -57.62 2.68 8.76
CA THR A 540 -58.04 1.39 8.22
C THR A 540 -59.07 1.61 7.10
N PRO A 541 -58.97 0.93 5.94
CA PRO A 541 -60.01 0.98 4.92
C PRO A 541 -61.21 0.12 5.35
N SER A 542 -62.38 0.74 5.46
CA SER A 542 -63.63 0.08 5.80
C SER A 542 -64.16 -0.77 4.63
N ILE A 543 -64.33 -2.06 4.88
CA ILE A 543 -65.07 -3.00 4.04
C ILE A 543 -66.56 -2.67 4.15
N GLN A 544 -67.21 -2.26 3.07
CA GLN A 544 -68.67 -2.18 3.00
C GLN A 544 -69.26 -3.55 2.61
N PRO A 545 -70.30 -4.06 3.31
CA PRO A 545 -71.08 -5.18 2.83
C PRO A 545 -72.19 -4.70 1.88
N PRO A 546 -72.68 -5.56 0.97
CA PRO A 546 -73.66 -5.19 -0.04
C PRO A 546 -75.08 -5.27 0.52
N GLN A 547 -75.99 -4.42 0.06
CA GLN A 547 -77.38 -4.78 -0.24
C GLN A 547 -78.20 -3.61 -0.83
N ASN A 548 -78.84 -3.89 -1.97
CA ASN A 548 -80.23 -3.61 -2.39
C ASN A 548 -80.88 -2.32 -1.82
N ILE A 549 -81.38 -1.38 -2.62
CA ILE A 549 -82.51 -1.44 -3.58
C ILE A 549 -82.36 -0.29 -4.60
#